data_AF-A0A9P7CLC5-F1
#
_entry.id   AF-A0A9P7CLC5-F1
#
_cell.length_a   1.000
_cell.length_b   1.000
_cell.length_c   1.000
_cell.angle_alpha   90.00
_cell.angle_beta   90.00
_cell.angle_gamma   90.00
#
_symmetry.space_group_name_H-M   'P 1'
#
loop_
_entity.id
_entity.type
_entity.pdbx_description
1 polymer ?
#
loop_
_entity_poly.entity_id
_entity_poly.type
_entity_poly.pdbx_seq_one_letter_code
_entity_poly.pdbx_strand_id
1 'polypeptide(L)'
;MAPRSRKQAVSHFNVMVVGFSGAGKTSFIRTLIEALKLDEKKEEEQAQSPTTTKKRRDSVASETSFVNVEPEGPIERTLQPYTVSREIEVDKERILLTLIDTPGFQAEYLVDKQLHDIMKYIEHQFDLTLAENTLLTKMKYF
;
A
#
# COMPACT_ATOMS: atom_id res chain seq x y z
N MET A 1 -25.43 19.43 22.57
CA MET A 1 -24.19 18.65 22.37
C MET A 1 -24.24 18.06 20.97
N ALA A 2 -23.40 18.53 20.05
CA ALA A 2 -23.33 17.96 18.71
C ALA A 2 -22.75 16.54 18.79
N PRO A 3 -23.23 15.58 17.96
CA PRO A 3 -22.67 14.24 17.95
C PRO A 3 -21.22 14.32 17.49
N ARG A 4 -20.31 13.85 18.33
CA ARG A 4 -18.88 13.73 18.01
C ARG A 4 -18.79 12.83 16.78
N SER A 5 -18.37 13.42 15.65
CA SER A 5 -18.11 12.69 14.40
C SER A 5 -17.36 11.40 14.72
N ARG A 6 -17.99 10.26 14.44
CA ARG A 6 -17.38 8.95 14.54
C ARG A 6 -16.32 8.96 13.44
N LYS A 7 -15.04 9.16 13.81
CA LYS A 7 -13.93 9.10 12.84
C LYS A 7 -14.13 7.86 12.00
N GLN A 8 -14.35 8.02 10.70
CA GLN A 8 -14.58 6.90 9.79
C GLN A 8 -13.35 6.00 9.87
N ALA A 9 -13.55 4.76 10.30
CA ALA A 9 -12.46 3.81 10.44
C ALA A 9 -11.91 3.50 9.03
N VAL A 10 -10.59 3.60 8.87
CA VAL A 10 -9.92 3.21 7.63
C VAL A 10 -9.49 1.76 7.78
N SER A 11 -10.01 0.91 6.90
CA SER A 11 -9.63 -0.49 6.85
C SER A 11 -8.29 -0.65 6.15
N HIS A 12 -7.39 -1.46 6.68
CA HIS A 12 -6.06 -1.66 6.10
C HIS A 12 -6.08 -2.95 5.27
N PHE A 13 -5.58 -2.91 4.04
CA PHE A 13 -5.50 -4.06 3.16
C PHE A 13 -4.10 -4.16 2.55
N ASN A 14 -3.33 -5.17 2.97
CA ASN A 14 -1.94 -5.35 2.56
C ASN A 14 -1.84 -6.51 1.56
N VAL A 15 -1.21 -6.29 0.42
CA VAL A 15 -0.99 -7.31 -0.62
C VAL A 15 0.50 -7.36 -0.95
N MET A 16 1.10 -8.54 -0.80
CA MET A 16 2.48 -8.79 -1.21
C MET A 16 2.52 -9.56 -2.52
N VAL A 17 3.29 -9.08 -3.49
CA VAL A 17 3.44 -9.70 -4.81
C VAL A 17 4.76 -10.45 -4.87
N VAL A 18 4.69 -11.78 -4.92
CA VAL A 18 5.85 -12.69 -4.86
C VAL A 18 5.90 -13.57 -6.11
N GLY A 19 7.10 -13.89 -6.58
CA GLY A 19 7.29 -14.75 -7.74
C GLY A 19 8.65 -14.56 -8.42
N PHE A 20 8.91 -15.35 -9.46
CA PHE A 20 10.19 -15.33 -10.18
C PHE A 20 10.55 -13.96 -10.76
N SER A 21 11.86 -13.73 -10.92
CA SER A 21 12.36 -12.57 -11.66
C SER A 21 11.83 -12.60 -13.11
N GLY A 22 11.40 -11.45 -13.62
CA GLY A 22 10.83 -11.35 -14.96
C GLY A 22 9.34 -11.73 -15.10
N ALA A 23 8.68 -12.21 -14.03
CA ALA A 23 7.25 -12.57 -14.08
C ALA A 23 6.26 -11.36 -14.16
N GLY A 24 6.77 -10.13 -14.20
CA GLY A 24 5.93 -8.93 -14.32
C GLY A 24 5.35 -8.38 -13.00
N LYS A 25 5.92 -8.73 -11.84
CA LYS A 25 5.44 -8.27 -10.50
C LYS A 25 5.34 -6.75 -10.36
N THR A 26 6.44 -6.06 -10.65
CA THR A 26 6.52 -4.59 -10.63
C THR A 26 5.58 -3.97 -11.64
N SER A 27 5.46 -4.57 -12.84
CA SER A 27 4.52 -4.12 -13.87
C SER A 27 3.07 -4.24 -13.39
N PHE A 28 2.71 -5.37 -12.79
CA PHE A 28 1.38 -5.60 -12.23
C PHE A 28 1.02 -4.55 -11.17
N ILE A 29 1.94 -4.25 -10.25
CA ILE A 29 1.73 -3.22 -9.22
C ILE A 29 1.52 -1.84 -9.85
N ARG A 30 2.36 -1.44 -10.82
CA ARG A 30 2.21 -0.15 -11.53
C ARG A 30 0.88 -0.07 -12.26
N THR A 31 0.51 -1.10 -13.00
CA THR A 31 -0.77 -1.16 -13.72
C THR A 31 -1.96 -1.11 -12.77
N LEU A 32 -1.90 -1.79 -11.62
CA LEU A 32 -2.95 -1.74 -10.61
C LEU A 32 -3.11 -0.34 -10.03
N ILE A 33 -1.99 0.32 -9.69
CA ILE A 33 -2.01 1.71 -9.18
C ILE A 33 -2.61 2.66 -10.22
N GLU A 34 -2.22 2.53 -11.50
CA GLU A 34 -2.76 3.33 -12.59
C GLU A 34 -4.26 3.09 -12.81
N ALA A 35 -4.72 1.83 -12.77
CA ALA A 35 -6.13 1.49 -12.89
C ALA A 35 -6.95 2.17 -11.78
N LEU A 36 -6.46 2.13 -10.53
CA LEU A 36 -7.11 2.79 -9.39
C LEU A 36 -7.15 4.33 -9.55
N LYS A 37 -6.13 4.96 -10.16
CA LYS A 37 -6.17 6.41 -10.50
C LYS A 37 -7.28 6.75 -11.48
N LEU A 38 -7.53 5.87 -12.44
CA LEU A 38 -8.51 6.12 -13.49
C LEU A 38 -9.93 6.04 -12.96
N ASP A 39 -10.18 5.16 -11.99
CA ASP A 39 -11.51 5.02 -11.41
C ASP A 39 -11.86 6.21 -10.51
N GLU A 40 -10.90 6.74 -9.72
CA GLU A 40 -11.06 8.01 -8.98
C GLU A 40 -11.42 9.17 -9.93
N LYS A 41 -10.72 9.28 -11.07
CA LYS A 41 -10.98 10.35 -12.05
C LYS A 41 -12.35 10.24 -12.74
N LYS A 42 -12.80 9.02 -13.05
CA LYS A 42 -14.13 8.81 -13.67
C LYS A 42 -15.26 9.23 -12.74
N GLU A 43 -15.11 8.98 -11.44
CA GLU A 43 -16.09 9.41 -10.43
C GLU A 43 -16.11 10.93 -10.29
N GLU A 44 -14.93 11.58 -10.31
CA GLU A 44 -14.81 13.04 -10.30
C GLU A 44 -15.39 13.69 -11.57
N GLU A 45 -15.14 13.13 -12.75
CA GLU A 45 -15.64 13.63 -14.05
C GLU A 45 -17.15 13.42 -14.20
N GLN A 46 -17.73 12.35 -13.65
CA GLN A 46 -19.20 12.16 -13.61
C GLN A 46 -19.88 13.08 -12.58
N ALA A 47 -19.15 13.53 -11.56
CA ALA A 47 -19.65 14.46 -10.55
C ALA A 47 -19.45 15.95 -10.88
N GLN A 48 -18.74 16.30 -11.96
CA GLN A 48 -18.41 17.71 -12.30
C GLN A 48 -18.77 18.12 -13.74
N SER A 49 -19.88 18.84 -13.90
CA SER A 49 -20.01 19.88 -14.93
C SER A 49 -19.03 21.05 -14.67
N PRO A 50 -18.64 21.85 -15.68
CA PRO A 50 -17.34 22.52 -15.69
C PRO A 50 -17.33 23.82 -14.86
N THR A 51 -16.38 23.95 -13.93
CA THR A 51 -15.84 25.26 -13.50
C THR A 51 -14.47 25.17 -12.81
N THR A 52 -13.44 25.58 -13.57
CA THR A 52 -12.24 26.38 -13.18
C THR A 52 -11.37 26.03 -11.96
N THR A 53 -10.13 25.60 -12.25
CA THR A 53 -8.82 25.93 -11.60
C THR A 53 -8.74 26.22 -10.09
N LYS A 54 -7.93 25.43 -9.35
CA LYS A 54 -6.63 25.86 -8.73
C LYS A 54 -6.02 24.79 -7.78
N LYS A 55 -4.79 24.38 -8.14
CA LYS A 55 -3.59 24.08 -7.33
C LYS A 55 -3.71 24.19 -5.80
N ARG A 56 -3.21 23.20 -5.04
CA ARG A 56 -2.42 23.41 -3.80
C ARG A 56 -1.61 22.18 -3.38
N ARG A 57 -0.36 22.46 -3.00
CA ARG A 57 0.59 21.60 -2.28
C ARG A 57 0.04 21.33 -0.89
N ASP A 58 0.47 20.23 -0.25
CA ASP A 58 1.22 20.28 1.01
C ASP A 58 1.85 18.93 1.34
N SER A 59 3.13 18.99 1.66
CA SER A 59 4.00 17.97 2.24
C SER A 59 3.80 17.90 3.77
N VAL A 60 3.94 16.73 4.40
CA VAL A 60 4.69 16.51 5.67
C VAL A 60 4.79 14.98 5.94
N ALA A 61 5.98 14.59 6.39
CA ALA A 61 6.50 13.23 6.56
C ALA A 61 5.92 12.44 7.76
N SER A 62 6.06 11.11 7.71
CA SER A 62 6.12 10.29 8.93
C SER A 62 7.18 9.20 8.79
N GLU A 63 7.92 9.02 9.87
CA GLU A 63 9.15 8.26 10.00
C GLU A 63 8.86 6.77 10.15
N THR A 64 9.09 6.08 9.05
CA THR A 64 9.30 4.65 8.86
C THR A 64 9.70 4.64 7.39
N SER A 65 10.65 3.82 6.98
CA SER A 65 11.14 3.80 5.60
C SER A 65 10.06 3.27 4.63
N PHE A 66 8.97 4.02 4.46
CA PHE A 66 7.94 3.87 3.47
C PHE A 66 8.31 4.81 2.35
N VAL A 67 9.03 4.24 1.40
CA VAL A 67 9.34 4.89 0.15
C VAL A 67 8.01 5.03 -0.61
N ASN A 68 7.30 6.15 -0.42
CA ASN A 68 6.22 6.62 -1.31
C ASN A 68 6.81 7.06 -2.67
N VAL A 69 7.65 6.22 -3.27
CA VAL A 69 8.14 6.44 -4.63
C VAL A 69 7.30 5.55 -5.50
N GLU A 70 6.31 6.16 -6.15
CA GLU A 70 5.88 5.60 -7.42
C GLU A 70 7.12 5.56 -8.31
N PRO A 71 7.58 4.38 -8.76
CA PRO A 71 8.82 4.28 -9.49
C PRO A 71 8.63 4.87 -10.89
N GLU A 72 8.97 6.15 -11.02
CA GLU A 72 9.03 6.92 -12.26
C GLU A 72 10.18 6.40 -13.14
N GLY A 73 9.92 6.14 -14.42
CA GLY A 73 10.91 5.67 -15.40
C GLY A 73 10.82 4.18 -15.75
N PRO A 74 11.81 3.63 -16.49
CA PRO A 74 11.81 2.23 -16.92
C PRO A 74 11.62 1.25 -15.77
N ILE A 75 10.98 0.11 -16.03
CA ILE A 75 10.83 -0.95 -15.04
C ILE A 75 12.19 -1.64 -14.88
N GLU A 76 12.86 -1.37 -13.77
CA GLU A 76 14.10 -2.04 -13.39
C GLU A 76 13.82 -3.25 -12.49
N ARG A 77 14.84 -4.08 -12.28
CA ARG A 77 14.74 -5.25 -11.41
C ARG A 77 14.66 -4.79 -9.95
N THR A 78 13.62 -5.23 -9.25
CA THR A 78 13.47 -5.03 -7.80
C THR A 78 14.58 -5.78 -7.05
N LEU A 79 15.48 -5.03 -6.41
CA LEU A 79 16.61 -5.58 -5.63
C LEU A 79 16.28 -5.76 -4.15
N GLN A 80 15.36 -4.96 -3.62
CA GLN A 80 14.90 -5.00 -2.23
C GLN A 80 13.37 -4.82 -2.20
N PRO A 81 12.67 -5.38 -1.20
CA PRO A 81 11.25 -5.15 -1.06
C PRO A 81 10.95 -3.66 -0.90
N TYR A 82 9.91 -3.18 -1.58
CA TYR A 82 9.41 -1.83 -1.40
C TYR A 82 7.88 -1.83 -1.36
N THR A 83 7.34 -0.77 -0.79
CA THR A 83 5.91 -0.68 -0.50
C THR A 83 5.33 0.57 -1.13
N VAL A 84 4.13 0.46 -1.70
CA VAL A 84 3.32 1.58 -2.17
C VAL A 84 1.97 1.53 -1.48
N SER A 85 1.61 2.59 -0.77
CA SER A 85 0.32 2.69 -0.11
C SER A 85 -0.56 3.73 -0.78
N ARG A 86 -1.85 3.43 -0.91
CA ARG A 86 -2.87 4.29 -1.47
C ARG A 86 -4.17 4.15 -0.72
N GLU A 87 -4.83 5.27 -0.47
CA GLU A 87 -6.21 5.26 0.01
C GLU A 87 -7.18 5.13 -1.18
N ILE A 88 -8.08 4.16 -1.10
CA ILE A 88 -9.12 3.89 -2.09
C ILE A 88 -10.48 3.81 -1.40
N GLU A 89 -11.55 4.07 -2.13
CA GLU A 89 -12.92 3.87 -1.67
C GLU A 89 -13.53 2.67 -2.40
N VAL A 90 -14.01 1.68 -1.65
CA VAL A 90 -14.69 0.49 -2.19
C VAL A 90 -15.98 0.33 -1.41
N ASP A 91 -17.13 0.32 -2.10
CA ASP A 91 -18.46 0.16 -1.49
C ASP A 91 -18.75 1.14 -0.33
N LYS A 92 -18.26 2.39 -0.42
CA LYS A 92 -18.35 3.45 0.63
C LYS A 92 -17.50 3.20 1.87
N GLU A 93 -16.58 2.23 1.81
CA GLU A 93 -15.58 1.99 2.83
C GLU A 93 -14.21 2.52 2.36
N ARG A 94 -13.56 3.29 3.24
CA ARG A 94 -12.20 3.78 3.00
C ARG A 94 -11.21 2.70 3.35
N ILE A 95 -10.41 2.30 2.37
CA ILE A 95 -9.39 1.26 2.50
C ILE A 95 -8.02 1.88 2.23
N LEU A 96 -7.07 1.68 3.15
CA LEU A 96 -5.65 1.90 2.90
C LEU A 96 -5.06 0.63 2.28
N LEU A 97 -4.98 0.60 0.95
CA LEU A 97 -4.33 -0.46 0.18
C LEU A 97 -2.82 -0.28 0.24
N THR A 98 -2.10 -1.31 0.63
CA THR A 98 -0.63 -1.33 0.70
C THR A 98 -0.12 -2.47 -0.17
N LEU A 99 0.54 -2.14 -1.28
CA LEU A 99 1.16 -3.08 -2.21
C LEU A 99 2.64 -3.23 -1.89
N ILE A 100 3.10 -4.45 -1.68
CA ILE A 100 4.50 -4.78 -1.38
C ILE A 100 5.07 -5.51 -2.60
N ASP A 101 5.98 -4.85 -3.34
CA ASP A 101 6.76 -5.52 -4.39
C ASP A 101 7.96 -6.21 -3.76
N THR A 102 8.30 -7.41 -4.23
CA THR A 102 9.44 -8.17 -3.71
C THR A 102 10.47 -8.45 -4.81
N PRO A 103 11.74 -8.64 -4.44
CA PRO A 103 12.74 -9.18 -5.35
C PRO A 103 12.25 -10.49 -5.96
N GLY A 104 12.56 -10.70 -7.25
CA GLY A 104 12.17 -11.91 -7.93
C GLY A 104 12.99 -13.12 -7.49
N PHE A 105 12.34 -14.27 -7.34
CA PHE A 105 13.07 -15.53 -7.14
C PHE A 105 14.01 -15.79 -8.32
N GLN A 106 15.19 -16.27 -8.01
CA GLN A 106 16.15 -16.76 -9.00
C GLN A 106 15.92 -18.27 -9.13
N ALA A 107 15.89 -18.80 -10.35
CA ALA A 107 15.51 -20.20 -10.61
C ALA A 107 16.53 -21.24 -10.09
N GLU A 108 17.64 -20.79 -9.51
CA GLU A 108 18.72 -21.62 -9.00
C GLU A 108 18.41 -22.14 -7.59
N TYR A 109 19.36 -22.86 -6.99
CA TYR A 109 19.29 -23.51 -5.66
C TYR A 109 19.01 -22.57 -4.46
N LEU A 110 18.68 -21.30 -4.71
CA LEU A 110 18.41 -20.29 -3.70
C LEU A 110 16.92 -20.12 -3.38
N VAL A 111 16.00 -20.70 -4.17
CA VAL A 111 14.54 -20.49 -4.00
C VAL A 111 14.09 -20.79 -2.57
N ASP A 112 14.54 -21.88 -1.96
CA ASP A 112 14.15 -22.25 -0.59
C ASP A 112 14.55 -21.18 0.44
N LYS A 113 15.78 -20.64 0.30
CA LYS A 113 16.25 -19.54 1.15
C LYS A 113 15.42 -18.28 0.91
N GLN A 114 15.13 -17.96 -0.36
CA GLN A 114 14.34 -16.77 -0.69
C GLN A 114 12.91 -16.88 -0.17
N LEU A 115 12.29 -18.06 -0.24
CA LEU A 115 10.98 -18.33 0.32
C LEU A 115 10.99 -18.22 1.85
N HIS A 116 12.03 -18.73 2.50
CA HIS A 116 12.22 -18.58 3.94
C HIS A 116 12.35 -17.12 4.39
N ASP A 117 13.07 -16.31 3.61
CA ASP A 117 13.21 -14.87 3.87
C ASP A 117 11.86 -14.14 3.74
N ILE A 118 11.00 -14.53 2.77
CA ILE A 118 9.63 -14.02 2.64
C ILE A 118 8.75 -14.43 3.83
N MET A 119 8.81 -15.70 4.24
CA MET A 119 8.04 -16.19 5.39
C MET A 119 8.41 -15.44 6.67
N LYS A 120 9.70 -15.24 6.93
CA LYS A 120 10.18 -14.44 8.07
C LYS A 120 9.67 -13.00 8.05
N TYR A 121 9.63 -12.37 6.87
CA TYR A 121 9.08 -11.03 6.76
C TYR A 121 7.60 -11.02 7.17
N ILE A 122 6.81 -11.98 6.67
CA ILE A 122 5.37 -12.09 6.97
C ILE A 122 5.15 -12.30 8.47
N GLU A 123 5.89 -13.24 9.09
CA GLU A 123 5.85 -13.50 10.53
C GLU A 123 6.17 -12.23 11.33
N HIS A 124 7.23 -11.51 10.97
CA HIS A 124 7.59 -10.26 11.63
C HIS A 124 6.50 -9.18 11.50
N GLN A 125 5.84 -9.04 10.34
CA GLN A 125 4.73 -8.09 10.20
C GLN A 125 3.52 -8.48 11.06
N PHE A 126 3.24 -9.77 11.21
CA PHE A 126 2.22 -10.24 12.14
C PHE A 126 2.56 -9.90 13.59
N ASP A 127 3.81 -10.15 14.01
CA ASP A 127 4.26 -9.86 15.37
C ASP A 127 4.17 -8.37 15.71
N LEU A 128 4.60 -7.49 14.80
CA LEU A 128 4.47 -6.04 14.95
C LEU A 128 3.00 -5.63 15.12
N THR A 129 2.14 -6.12 14.23
CA THR A 129 0.70 -5.82 14.26
C THR A 129 0.05 -6.31 15.56
N LEU A 130 0.43 -7.49 16.04
CA LEU A 130 -0.08 -8.06 17.28
C LEU A 130 0.38 -7.26 18.50
N ALA A 131 1.65 -6.84 18.52
CA ALA A 131 2.20 -6.02 19.58
C ALA A 131 1.48 -4.66 19.67
N GLU A 132 1.29 -3.97 18.53
CA GLU A 132 0.54 -2.71 18.46
C GLU A 132 -0.89 -2.86 18.96
N ASN A 133 -1.62 -3.89 18.52
CA ASN A 133 -3.00 -4.13 18.97
C ASN A 133 -3.10 -4.45 20.48
N THR A 134 -2.11 -5.15 21.02
CA THR A 134 -2.03 -5.44 22.46
C THR A 134 -1.77 -4.17 23.27
N LEU A 135 -0.89 -3.28 22.79
CA LEU A 135 -0.63 -1.97 23.40
C LEU A 135 -1.84 -1.05 23.34
N LEU A 136 -2.53 -0.98 22.20
CA LEU A 136 -3.75 -0.19 22.02
C LEU A 136 -4.88 -0.66 22.94
N THR A 137 -4.99 -1.98 23.16
CA THR A 137 -5.96 -2.55 24.10
C THR A 137 -5.64 -2.06 25.51
N LYS A 138 -4.38 -2.10 25.95
CA LYS A 138 -3.98 -1.57 27.26
C LYS A 138 -4.24 -0.06 27.41
N MET A 139 -3.97 0.75 26.39
CA MET A 139 -4.26 2.19 26.41
C MET A 139 -5.75 2.55 26.41
N LYS A 140 -6.65 1.66 25.96
CA LYS A 140 -8.10 1.88 26.02
C LYS A 140 -8.71 1.66 27.41
N TYR A 141 -7.97 1.00 28.32
CA TYR A 141 -8.42 0.70 29.69
C TYR A 141 -7.77 1.61 30.75
N PHE A 142 -7.08 2.67 30.34
CA PHE A 142 -6.62 3.78 31.18
C PHE A 142 -7.14 5.09 30.59
#